data_AF-A0A544YQA7-F1
#
_entry.id   AF-A0A544YQA7-F1
#
_cell.length_a   1.000
_cell.length_b   1.000
_cell.length_c   1.000
_cell.angle_alpha   90.00
_cell.angle_beta   90.00
_cell.angle_gamma   90.00
#
_symmetry.space_group_name_H-M   'P 1'
#
loop_
_entity.id
_entity.type
_entity.pdbx_description
1 polymer ?
#
loop_
_entity_poly.entity_id
_entity_poly.type
_entity_poly.pdbx_seq_one_letter_code
_entity_poly.pdbx_strand_id
1 'polypeptide(L)'
;MSAATVADRVVGGLYSMTGANTVRLPINEPTVSGYWGTYTGAIDTALGKGNVIFAYWASSGGRPPNMTALLAVHDYTMFLGTPYDSENEWAAHVGSYIGNHADRTVVTEWGGPMGPGSKYGVQWDPIDYSVPSGSLFADYIRGVSAELRGLGVGSVYWPGLRDGDWYSLTSRNGSGAGIGLSLVNPSGLTRLQYAWGVGDGGGTYVRIRNASTGRYVDGMGRTSDGAALGQYGDSNSANQQWKILSTG
;
A
#
# COMPACT_ATOMS: atom_id res chain seq x y z
N MET A 1 21.06 15.21 -19.84
CA MET A 1 19.72 15.45 -19.25
C MET A 1 19.89 15.52 -17.75
N SER A 2 19.33 16.52 -17.06
CA SER A 2 19.60 16.69 -15.63
C SER A 2 18.77 15.72 -14.78
N ALA A 3 19.36 15.20 -13.71
CA ALA A 3 18.66 14.40 -12.71
C ALA A 3 17.49 15.17 -12.09
N ALA A 4 17.66 16.48 -11.92
CA ALA A 4 16.63 17.39 -11.42
C ALA A 4 15.37 17.37 -12.31
N THR A 5 15.50 17.44 -13.64
CA THR A 5 14.34 17.36 -14.54
C THR A 5 13.58 16.04 -14.38
N VAL A 6 14.30 14.92 -14.27
CA VAL A 6 13.65 13.61 -14.09
C VAL A 6 12.97 13.53 -12.73
N ALA A 7 13.64 13.96 -11.66
CA ALA A 7 13.10 13.99 -10.31
C ALA A 7 11.86 14.88 -10.21
N ASP A 8 11.85 16.05 -10.85
CA ASP A 8 10.70 16.94 -10.90
C ASP A 8 9.47 16.22 -11.46
N ARG A 9 9.63 15.55 -12.60
CA ARG A 9 8.53 14.84 -13.29
C ARG A 9 8.08 13.61 -12.51
N VAL A 10 9.00 12.81 -12.00
CA VAL A 10 8.68 11.57 -11.28
C VAL A 10 8.07 11.86 -9.91
N VAL A 11 8.72 12.68 -9.08
CA VAL A 11 8.23 13.01 -7.74
C VAL A 11 6.92 13.79 -7.81
N GLY A 12 6.84 14.78 -8.71
CA GLY A 12 5.61 15.54 -8.94
C GLY A 12 4.46 14.64 -9.41
N GLY A 13 4.73 13.71 -10.32
CA GLY A 13 3.74 12.72 -10.78
C GLY A 13 3.27 11.80 -9.66
N LEU A 14 4.19 11.26 -8.85
CA LEU A 14 3.87 10.40 -7.71
C LEU A 14 2.96 11.13 -6.72
N TYR A 15 3.31 12.35 -6.32
CA TYR A 15 2.51 13.13 -5.37
C TYR A 15 1.13 13.46 -5.92
N SER A 16 1.06 13.90 -7.18
CA SER A 16 -0.21 14.26 -7.82
C SER A 16 -1.17 13.08 -7.93
N MET A 17 -0.64 11.89 -8.24
CA MET A 17 -1.47 10.70 -8.42
C MET A 17 -1.88 10.03 -7.11
N THR A 18 -0.98 10.00 -6.12
CA THR A 18 -1.18 9.21 -4.90
C THR A 18 -1.68 10.03 -3.72
N GLY A 19 -1.48 11.35 -3.75
CA GLY A 19 -1.67 12.23 -2.59
C GLY A 19 -0.53 12.14 -1.57
N ALA A 20 0.52 11.36 -1.83
CA ALA A 20 1.70 11.30 -0.98
C ALA A 20 2.44 12.65 -0.97
N ASN A 21 3.15 12.90 0.12
CA ASN A 21 4.02 14.07 0.30
C ASN A 21 5.47 13.68 0.59
N THR A 22 5.79 12.38 0.53
CA THR A 22 7.09 11.83 0.91
C THR A 22 7.51 10.79 -0.12
N VAL A 23 8.75 10.85 -0.59
CA VAL A 23 9.36 9.77 -1.39
C VAL A 23 10.48 9.11 -0.62
N ARG A 24 10.65 7.81 -0.81
CA ARG A 24 11.81 7.06 -0.32
C ARG A 24 12.81 6.88 -1.45
N LEU A 25 14.04 7.31 -1.22
CA LEU A 25 15.12 7.19 -2.19
C LEU A 25 16.18 6.16 -1.69
N PRO A 26 16.32 5.01 -2.36
CA PRO A 26 17.24 3.94 -1.96
C PRO A 26 18.70 4.28 -2.32
N ILE A 27 19.59 4.36 -1.34
CA ILE A 27 21.02 4.68 -1.57
C ILE A 27 21.90 3.50 -1.15
N ASN A 28 23.02 3.28 -1.84
CA ASN A 28 24.07 2.36 -1.40
C ASN A 28 25.46 2.92 -1.76
N GLU A 29 26.52 2.30 -1.25
CA GLU A 29 27.90 2.74 -1.41
C GLU A 29 28.33 2.84 -2.89
N PRO A 30 27.98 1.88 -3.77
CA PRO A 30 28.27 2.01 -5.20
C PRO A 30 27.58 3.21 -5.87
N THR A 31 26.33 3.50 -5.51
CA THR A 31 25.60 4.64 -6.08
C THR A 31 26.19 5.96 -5.59
N VAL A 32 26.58 6.03 -4.32
CA VAL A 32 27.22 7.23 -3.77
C VAL A 32 28.61 7.45 -4.37
N SER A 33 29.42 6.42 -4.57
CA SER A 33 30.79 6.58 -5.05
C SER A 33 30.88 7.09 -6.50
N GLY A 34 29.93 6.72 -7.36
CA GLY A 34 29.94 7.10 -8.79
C GLY A 34 28.89 8.11 -9.24
N TYR A 35 27.79 8.27 -8.50
CA TYR A 35 26.62 9.02 -8.96
C TYR A 35 26.14 10.11 -7.99
N TRP A 36 26.96 10.50 -6.99
CA TRP A 36 26.53 11.43 -5.95
C TRP A 36 25.94 12.75 -6.46
N GLY A 37 26.53 13.37 -7.49
CA GLY A 37 26.02 14.62 -8.08
C GLY A 37 24.63 14.46 -8.71
N THR A 38 24.41 13.36 -9.44
CA THR A 38 23.09 13.01 -9.99
C THR A 38 22.09 12.75 -8.86
N TYR A 39 22.53 12.05 -7.82
CA TYR A 39 21.69 11.65 -6.70
C TYR A 39 21.23 12.86 -5.89
N THR A 40 22.16 13.74 -5.49
CA THR A 40 21.88 14.98 -4.75
C THR A 40 20.98 15.93 -5.54
N GLY A 41 21.20 16.09 -6.85
CA GLY A 41 20.30 16.90 -7.68
C GLY A 41 18.85 16.38 -7.71
N ALA A 42 18.66 15.05 -7.66
CA ALA A 42 17.33 14.46 -7.54
C ALA A 42 16.71 14.68 -6.15
N ILE A 43 17.52 14.56 -5.09
CA ILE A 43 17.11 14.81 -3.70
C ILE A 43 16.66 16.26 -3.52
N ASP A 44 17.48 17.22 -3.94
CA ASP A 44 17.19 18.65 -3.77
C ASP A 44 15.88 19.02 -4.48
N THR A 45 15.66 18.44 -5.66
CA THR A 45 14.41 18.61 -6.40
C THR A 45 13.21 17.99 -5.67
N ALA A 46 13.37 16.80 -5.09
CA ALA A 46 12.32 16.14 -4.32
C ALA A 46 11.98 16.94 -3.04
N LEU A 47 13.00 17.45 -2.34
CA LEU A 47 12.85 18.31 -1.17
C LEU A 47 12.16 19.64 -1.48
N GLY A 48 12.31 20.15 -2.71
CA GLY A 48 11.54 21.29 -3.20
C GLY A 48 10.03 21.02 -3.36
N LYS A 49 9.58 19.77 -3.25
CA LYS A 49 8.17 19.35 -3.40
C LYS A 49 7.56 18.75 -2.14
N GLY A 50 8.36 18.09 -1.31
CA GLY A 50 7.89 17.36 -0.14
C GLY A 50 9.05 16.78 0.65
N ASN A 51 8.80 15.68 1.36
CA ASN A 51 9.80 15.05 2.22
C ASN A 51 10.53 13.93 1.48
N VAL A 52 11.75 13.65 1.92
CA VAL A 52 12.56 12.54 1.43
C VAL A 52 12.97 11.66 2.61
N ILE A 53 12.64 10.37 2.51
CA ILE A 53 13.23 9.33 3.37
C ILE A 53 14.45 8.78 2.64
N PHE A 54 15.62 8.94 3.24
CA PHE A 54 16.83 8.25 2.82
C PHE A 54 16.81 6.84 3.37
N ALA A 55 16.78 5.86 2.47
CA ALA A 55 16.88 4.46 2.87
C ALA A 55 18.20 3.90 2.38
N TYR A 56 19.19 3.89 3.28
CA TYR A 56 20.48 3.30 3.01
C TYR A 56 20.38 1.77 3.01
N TRP A 57 20.80 1.17 1.91
CA TRP A 57 21.05 -0.24 1.74
C TRP A 57 22.55 -0.47 1.84
N ALA A 58 23.00 -0.96 2.99
CA ALA A 58 24.39 -1.36 3.12
C ALA A 58 24.68 -2.54 2.17
N SER A 59 25.72 -2.40 1.35
CA SER A 59 26.21 -3.51 0.52
C SER A 59 26.70 -4.70 1.36
N SER A 60 27.06 -4.46 2.63
CA SER A 60 27.36 -5.50 3.61
C SER A 60 27.17 -5.00 5.05
N GLY A 61 26.47 -5.76 5.89
CA GLY A 61 26.56 -5.66 7.36
C GLY A 61 26.01 -4.39 8.02
N GLY A 62 24.99 -3.73 7.47
CA GLY A 62 24.38 -2.54 8.07
C GLY A 62 23.51 -2.86 9.29
N ARG A 63 23.72 -2.16 10.42
CA ARG A 63 22.82 -2.14 11.57
C ARG A 63 22.57 -0.70 12.04
N PRO A 64 21.39 -0.37 12.60
CA PRO A 64 21.14 0.95 13.15
C PRO A 64 22.14 1.25 14.29
N PRO A 65 22.93 2.33 14.20
CA PRO A 65 23.90 2.68 15.24
C PRO A 65 23.24 3.33 16.47
N ASN A 66 21.97 3.75 16.36
CA ASN A 66 21.25 4.45 17.40
C ASN A 66 19.83 3.90 17.60
N MET A 67 19.58 3.29 18.75
CA MET A 67 18.29 2.74 19.14
C MET A 67 17.28 3.80 19.62
N THR A 68 17.66 5.09 19.65
CA THR A 68 16.73 6.24 19.81
C THR A 68 16.26 6.82 18.48
N ALA A 69 16.75 6.33 17.34
CA ALA A 69 16.30 6.74 16.00
C ALA A 69 14.99 6.05 15.58
N LEU A 70 14.35 6.53 14.51
CA LEU A 70 13.23 5.80 13.90
C LEU A 70 13.68 4.40 13.46
N LEU A 71 12.82 3.41 13.67
CA LEU A 71 12.99 2.03 13.25
C LEU A 71 12.42 1.85 11.84
N ALA A 72 13.10 1.07 11.01
CA ALA A 72 12.66 0.73 9.67
C ALA A 72 12.24 -0.75 9.63
N VAL A 73 11.03 -1.01 9.14
CA VAL A 73 10.53 -2.37 8.86
C VAL A 73 10.36 -2.55 7.36
N HIS A 74 10.86 -3.67 6.86
CA HIS A 74 10.60 -4.16 5.51
C HIS A 74 9.78 -5.43 5.64
N ASP A 75 8.71 -5.54 4.88
CA ASP A 75 7.82 -6.69 4.91
C ASP A 75 7.43 -7.09 3.48
N TYR A 76 7.46 -8.38 3.17
CA TYR A 76 7.22 -8.90 1.83
C TYR A 76 6.71 -10.34 1.88
N THR A 77 5.99 -10.76 0.84
CA THR A 77 5.58 -12.15 0.63
C THR A 77 6.72 -13.09 0.20
N MET A 78 7.99 -12.66 0.27
CA MET A 78 9.15 -13.46 -0.15
C MET A 78 9.70 -14.27 1.02
N PHE A 79 10.22 -15.47 0.74
CA PHE A 79 10.94 -16.33 1.69
C PHE A 79 10.11 -16.87 2.86
N LEU A 80 8.78 -16.90 2.73
CA LEU A 80 7.87 -17.41 3.74
C LEU A 80 7.23 -18.73 3.32
N GLY A 81 7.21 -19.70 4.23
CA GLY A 81 6.42 -20.92 4.14
C GLY A 81 5.11 -20.79 4.93
N THR A 82 4.18 -21.72 4.72
CA THR A 82 2.88 -21.79 5.42
C THR A 82 2.97 -21.49 6.93
N PRO A 83 1.96 -20.86 7.57
CA PRO A 83 0.64 -20.50 7.04
C PRO A 83 0.51 -18.98 6.89
N TYR A 84 0.77 -18.43 5.70
CA TYR A 84 0.51 -17.01 5.43
C TYR A 84 -0.52 -16.92 4.31
N ASP A 85 -1.71 -17.39 4.63
CA ASP A 85 -2.78 -17.67 3.68
C ASP A 85 -4.03 -16.83 4.00
N SER A 86 -3.91 -15.81 4.87
CA SER A 86 -5.01 -14.94 5.29
C SER A 86 -4.58 -13.51 5.65
N GLU A 87 -5.52 -12.56 5.54
CA GLU A 87 -5.31 -11.16 5.92
C GLU A 87 -4.79 -11.03 7.37
N ASN A 88 -5.30 -11.86 8.28
CA ASN A 88 -4.96 -11.81 9.70
C ASN A 88 -3.52 -12.30 9.97
N GLU A 89 -3.08 -13.34 9.27
CA GLU A 89 -1.70 -13.84 9.40
C GLU A 89 -0.70 -12.81 8.86
N TRP A 90 -1.02 -12.13 7.77
CA TRP A 90 -0.20 -11.05 7.23
C TRP A 90 -0.17 -9.81 8.12
N ALA A 91 -1.30 -9.44 8.71
CA ALA A 91 -1.37 -8.39 9.73
C ALA A 91 -0.48 -8.73 10.93
N ALA A 92 -0.62 -9.94 11.48
CA ALA A 92 0.20 -10.40 12.60
C ALA A 92 1.70 -10.47 12.25
N HIS A 93 2.03 -10.85 11.01
CA HIS A 93 3.42 -10.92 10.53
C HIS A 93 4.11 -9.56 10.60
N VAL A 94 3.54 -8.53 9.95
CA VAL A 94 4.12 -7.18 9.98
C VAL A 94 4.05 -6.57 11.38
N GLY A 95 2.96 -6.83 12.11
CA GLY A 95 2.80 -6.41 13.50
C GLY A 95 3.89 -6.98 14.42
N SER A 96 4.34 -8.21 14.18
CA SER A 96 5.42 -8.84 14.96
C SER A 96 6.78 -8.15 14.79
N TYR A 97 7.07 -7.60 13.61
CA TYR A 97 8.29 -6.82 13.38
C TYR A 97 8.23 -5.44 14.02
N ILE A 98 7.04 -4.83 14.06
CA ILE A 98 6.81 -3.51 14.67
C ILE A 98 6.82 -3.61 16.20
N GLY A 99 6.15 -4.63 16.75
CA GLY A 99 6.01 -4.84 18.19
C GLY A 99 5.45 -3.62 18.92
N ASN A 100 5.99 -3.35 20.11
CA ASN A 100 5.57 -2.21 20.95
C ASN A 100 6.21 -0.88 20.54
N HIS A 101 6.72 -0.75 19.31
CA HIS A 101 7.47 0.41 18.84
C HIS A 101 6.79 1.15 17.68
N ALA A 102 5.46 1.04 17.58
CA ALA A 102 4.67 1.71 16.53
C ALA A 102 4.93 3.23 16.49
N ASP A 103 5.09 3.87 17.66
CA ASP A 103 5.37 5.29 17.81
C ASP A 103 6.70 5.76 17.18
N ARG A 104 7.61 4.81 16.93
CA ARG A 104 8.95 5.08 16.39
C ARG A 104 9.27 4.26 15.14
N THR A 105 8.29 3.58 14.56
CA THR A 105 8.51 2.73 13.38
C THR A 105 7.97 3.41 12.12
N VAL A 106 8.70 3.23 11.03
CA VAL A 106 8.22 3.47 9.67
C VAL A 106 8.39 2.16 8.90
N VAL A 107 7.32 1.68 8.27
CA VAL A 107 7.43 0.54 7.34
C VAL A 107 7.93 1.07 6.01
N THR A 108 9.24 1.10 5.84
CA THR A 108 9.90 1.74 4.70
C THR A 108 9.82 0.92 3.42
N GLU A 109 9.44 -0.35 3.51
CA GLU A 109 9.12 -1.16 2.34
C GLU A 109 8.03 -2.19 2.65
N TRP A 110 6.97 -2.16 1.84
CA TRP A 110 6.01 -3.24 1.69
C TRP A 110 5.36 -3.12 0.33
N GLY A 111 4.87 -4.22 -0.24
CA GLY A 111 4.23 -4.16 -1.55
C GLY A 111 3.98 -5.50 -2.22
N GLY A 112 3.18 -5.44 -3.29
CA GLY A 112 2.68 -6.59 -4.03
C GLY A 112 2.62 -6.29 -5.53
N PRO A 113 2.22 -7.25 -6.36
CA PRO A 113 2.08 -7.00 -7.78
C PRO A 113 0.94 -6.01 -8.06
N MET A 114 1.20 -4.99 -8.87
CA MET A 114 0.20 -4.01 -9.30
C MET A 114 -0.32 -4.34 -10.70
N GLY A 115 0.56 -4.77 -11.58
CA GLY A 115 0.24 -5.26 -12.92
C GLY A 115 0.22 -6.79 -13.00
N PRO A 116 -0.15 -7.34 -14.17
CA PRO A 116 0.01 -8.76 -14.44
C PRO A 116 1.50 -9.14 -14.53
N GLY A 117 1.84 -10.37 -14.19
CA GLY A 117 3.21 -10.86 -14.27
C GLY A 117 3.35 -12.31 -13.86
N SER A 118 4.59 -12.76 -13.65
CA SER A 118 4.84 -14.17 -13.32
C SER A 118 5.84 -14.35 -12.20
N LYS A 119 5.62 -15.40 -11.41
CA LYS A 119 6.52 -15.83 -10.32
C LYS A 119 6.51 -17.35 -10.23
N TYR A 120 7.69 -17.96 -10.18
CA TYR A 120 7.87 -19.42 -10.07
C TYR A 120 7.07 -20.23 -11.12
N GLY A 121 6.98 -19.71 -12.36
CA GLY A 121 6.24 -20.37 -13.45
C GLY A 121 4.72 -20.17 -13.42
N VAL A 122 4.18 -19.46 -12.43
CA VAL A 122 2.76 -19.11 -12.34
C VAL A 122 2.54 -17.71 -12.89
N GLN A 123 1.56 -17.56 -13.80
CA GLN A 123 1.10 -16.27 -14.30
C GLN A 123 -0.01 -15.73 -13.39
N TRP A 124 0.02 -14.43 -13.17
CA TRP A 124 -0.92 -13.71 -12.33
C TRP A 124 -1.56 -12.59 -13.15
N ASP A 125 -2.89 -12.60 -13.16
CA ASP A 125 -3.69 -11.49 -13.68
C ASP A 125 -3.68 -10.29 -12.71
N PRO A 126 -4.15 -9.11 -13.13
CA PRO A 126 -4.32 -7.99 -12.23
C PRO A 126 -5.21 -8.36 -11.04
N ILE A 127 -4.77 -8.02 -9.82
CA ILE A 127 -5.48 -8.33 -8.58
C ILE A 127 -6.32 -7.12 -8.16
N ASP A 128 -7.59 -7.36 -7.83
CA ASP A 128 -8.43 -6.37 -7.16
C ASP A 128 -8.26 -6.47 -5.64
N TYR A 129 -7.52 -5.51 -5.08
CA TYR A 129 -7.25 -5.41 -3.65
C TYR A 129 -8.44 -4.86 -2.82
N SER A 130 -9.50 -4.41 -3.49
CA SER A 130 -10.70 -3.88 -2.83
C SER A 130 -11.53 -5.00 -2.21
N VAL A 131 -11.42 -6.23 -2.72
CA VAL A 131 -12.27 -7.35 -2.32
C VAL A 131 -11.45 -8.46 -1.66
N PRO A 132 -11.94 -9.12 -0.59
CA PRO A 132 -11.34 -10.36 -0.10
C PRO A 132 -11.42 -11.41 -1.21
N SER A 133 -10.33 -12.12 -1.47
CA SER A 133 -10.29 -13.13 -2.53
C SER A 133 -9.59 -14.44 -2.14
N GLY A 134 -8.87 -14.49 -1.02
CA GLY A 134 -8.04 -15.64 -0.67
C GLY A 134 -6.76 -15.75 -1.51
N SER A 135 -6.49 -14.76 -2.37
CA SER A 135 -5.23 -14.69 -3.12
C SER A 135 -4.13 -14.24 -2.16
N LEU A 136 -2.99 -14.94 -2.18
CA LEU A 136 -1.79 -14.62 -1.40
C LEU A 136 -1.48 -13.11 -1.36
N PHE A 137 -1.45 -12.47 -2.52
CA PHE A 137 -1.12 -11.05 -2.63
C PHE A 137 -2.28 -10.15 -2.17
N ALA A 138 -3.53 -10.55 -2.43
CA ALA A 138 -4.68 -9.79 -1.96
C ALA A 138 -4.71 -9.78 -0.44
N ASP A 139 -4.59 -10.95 0.18
CA ASP A 139 -4.60 -11.10 1.62
C ASP A 139 -3.41 -10.37 2.27
N TYR A 140 -2.24 -10.43 1.63
CA TYR A 140 -1.06 -9.65 2.02
C TYR A 140 -1.32 -8.14 2.03
N ILE A 141 -1.69 -7.54 0.90
CA ILE A 141 -1.88 -6.09 0.79
C ILE A 141 -3.01 -5.62 1.72
N ARG A 142 -4.09 -6.40 1.82
CA ARG A 142 -5.25 -6.06 2.65
C ARG A 142 -4.93 -6.17 4.13
N GLY A 143 -4.26 -7.24 4.56
CA GLY A 143 -3.82 -7.47 5.94
C GLY A 143 -2.80 -6.45 6.41
N VAL A 144 -1.71 -6.26 5.67
CA VAL A 144 -0.67 -5.27 6.00
C VAL A 144 -1.24 -3.86 6.05
N SER A 145 -2.03 -3.45 5.05
CA SER A 145 -2.64 -2.11 5.08
C SER A 145 -3.57 -1.88 6.27
N ALA A 146 -4.30 -2.91 6.70
CA ALA A 146 -5.16 -2.85 7.88
C ALA A 146 -4.37 -2.72 9.18
N GLU A 147 -3.31 -3.52 9.34
CA GLU A 147 -2.45 -3.46 10.52
C GLU A 147 -1.75 -2.10 10.65
N LEU A 148 -1.17 -1.60 9.56
CA LEU A 148 -0.48 -0.30 9.56
C LEU A 148 -1.43 0.85 9.93
N ARG A 149 -2.67 0.79 9.42
CA ARG A 149 -3.72 1.73 9.83
C ARG A 149 -4.04 1.60 11.31
N GLY A 150 -4.26 0.38 11.79
CA GLY A 150 -4.63 0.10 13.18
C GLY A 150 -3.58 0.56 14.18
N LEU A 151 -2.30 0.36 13.85
CA LEU A 151 -1.16 0.80 14.66
C LEU A 151 -0.82 2.29 14.49
N GLY A 152 -1.38 2.96 13.47
CA GLY A 152 -1.05 4.36 13.15
C GLY A 152 0.39 4.55 12.65
N VAL A 153 0.94 3.54 11.97
CA VAL A 153 2.34 3.52 11.52
C VAL A 153 2.47 4.07 10.10
N GLY A 154 3.36 5.03 9.91
CA GLY A 154 3.68 5.56 8.59
C GLY A 154 4.37 4.51 7.71
N SER A 155 4.08 4.50 6.41
CA SER A 155 4.62 3.49 5.51
C SER A 155 4.89 3.96 4.08
N VAL A 156 5.75 3.21 3.38
CA VAL A 156 6.14 3.45 2.00
C VAL A 156 5.91 2.19 1.17
N TYR A 157 5.07 2.32 0.14
CA TYR A 157 4.87 1.26 -0.85
C TYR A 157 6.10 1.09 -1.75
N TRP A 158 6.47 -0.15 -2.04
CA TRP A 158 7.63 -0.46 -2.88
C TRP A 158 7.32 -1.43 -4.04
N PRO A 159 7.77 -1.09 -5.28
CA PRO A 159 8.31 0.20 -5.71
C PRO A 159 7.20 1.17 -6.13
N GLY A 160 7.35 2.46 -5.81
CA GLY A 160 6.47 3.51 -6.36
C GLY A 160 6.60 3.65 -7.88
N LEU A 161 7.83 3.53 -8.39
CA LEU A 161 8.16 3.46 -9.81
C LEU A 161 9.39 2.58 -10.05
N ARG A 162 9.27 1.55 -10.88
CA ARG A 162 10.40 0.82 -11.49
C ARG A 162 9.98 0.32 -12.87
N ASP A 163 10.71 0.73 -13.90
CA ASP A 163 10.37 0.36 -15.28
C ASP A 163 10.43 -1.15 -15.49
N GLY A 164 9.41 -1.70 -16.18
CA GLY A 164 9.32 -3.13 -16.47
C GLY A 164 9.00 -4.00 -15.26
N ASP A 165 8.73 -3.41 -14.09
CA ASP A 165 8.40 -4.14 -12.87
C ASP A 165 6.89 -4.17 -12.65
N TRP A 166 6.31 -5.36 -12.67
CA TRP A 166 4.89 -5.59 -12.38
C TRP A 166 4.49 -5.24 -10.93
N TYR A 167 5.42 -5.06 -9.99
CA TYR A 167 5.13 -4.54 -8.64
C TYR A 167 4.97 -3.01 -8.61
N SER A 168 5.37 -2.32 -9.67
CA SER A 168 5.40 -0.86 -9.70
C SER A 168 4.01 -0.25 -9.56
N LEU A 169 3.81 0.63 -8.56
CA LEU A 169 2.54 1.34 -8.34
C LEU A 169 2.17 2.22 -9.54
N THR A 170 3.18 2.82 -10.16
CA THR A 170 3.03 3.68 -11.33
C THR A 170 3.86 3.17 -12.49
N SER A 171 3.44 3.47 -13.71
CA SER A 171 4.21 3.25 -14.93
C SER A 171 4.68 4.59 -15.49
N ARG A 172 5.87 4.60 -16.09
CA ARG A 172 6.45 5.78 -16.72
C ARG A 172 6.21 5.75 -18.23
N ASN A 173 5.77 6.89 -18.75
CA ASN A 173 5.69 7.17 -20.18
C ASN A 173 6.54 8.40 -20.53
N GLY A 174 7.04 8.45 -21.75
CA GLY A 174 7.88 9.56 -22.22
C GLY A 174 9.29 9.57 -21.62
N SER A 175 10.04 10.64 -21.89
CA SER A 175 11.42 10.81 -21.41
C SER A 175 11.75 12.27 -21.14
N GLY A 176 12.74 12.52 -20.28
CA GLY A 176 13.15 13.87 -19.87
C GLY A 176 12.00 14.72 -19.34
N ALA A 177 11.86 15.95 -19.84
CA ALA A 177 10.78 16.84 -19.46
C ALA A 177 9.38 16.32 -19.86
N GLY A 178 9.32 15.40 -20.83
CA GLY A 178 8.08 14.75 -21.27
C GLY A 178 7.67 13.54 -20.43
N ILE A 179 8.36 13.25 -19.32
CA ILE A 179 7.96 12.16 -18.42
C ILE A 179 6.56 12.44 -17.85
N GLY A 180 5.68 11.46 -17.97
CA GLY A 180 4.38 11.36 -17.31
C GLY A 180 4.24 10.00 -16.62
N LEU A 181 3.47 9.96 -15.54
CA LEU A 181 3.18 8.72 -14.82
C LEU A 181 1.70 8.34 -14.99
N SER A 182 1.44 7.03 -15.00
CA SER A 182 0.10 6.47 -14.99
C SER A 182 -0.04 5.48 -13.83
N LEU A 183 -1.22 5.40 -13.23
CA LEU A 183 -1.48 4.44 -12.16
C LEU A 183 -1.61 3.04 -12.76
N VAL A 184 -0.94 2.05 -12.15
CA VAL A 184 -1.02 0.66 -12.62
C VAL A 184 -2.25 -0.04 -12.04
N ASN A 185 -2.53 0.15 -10.75
CA ASN A 185 -3.66 -0.50 -10.09
C ASN A 185 -4.36 0.45 -9.10
N PRO A 186 -5.59 0.91 -9.42
CA PRO A 186 -6.38 1.76 -8.54
C PRO A 186 -6.67 1.14 -7.17
N SER A 187 -7.00 -0.16 -7.11
CA SER A 187 -7.32 -0.84 -5.85
C SER A 187 -6.10 -0.94 -4.92
N GLY A 188 -4.90 -1.09 -5.49
CA GLY A 188 -3.65 -1.07 -4.74
C GLY A 188 -3.36 0.30 -4.11
N LEU A 189 -3.61 1.39 -4.86
CA LEU A 189 -3.51 2.75 -4.31
C LEU A 189 -4.54 2.99 -3.21
N THR A 190 -5.79 2.55 -3.38
CA THR A 190 -6.83 2.63 -2.34
C THR A 190 -6.35 1.97 -1.04
N ARG A 191 -5.66 0.83 -1.13
CA ARG A 191 -5.11 0.15 0.06
C ARG A 191 -3.93 0.87 0.69
N LEU A 192 -3.04 1.45 -0.11
CA LEU A 192 -1.97 2.32 0.42
C LEU A 192 -2.54 3.55 1.14
N GLN A 193 -3.54 4.20 0.56
CA GLN A 193 -4.21 5.36 1.16
C GLN A 193 -4.95 4.97 2.44
N TYR A 194 -5.60 3.80 2.45
CA TYR A 194 -6.26 3.25 3.64
C TYR A 194 -5.31 3.02 4.81
N ALA A 195 -4.09 2.54 4.55
CA ALA A 195 -3.04 2.40 5.56
C ALA A 195 -2.71 3.76 6.23
N TRP A 196 -2.86 4.87 5.49
CA TRP A 196 -2.67 6.24 5.97
C TRP A 196 -3.94 6.91 6.51
N GLY A 197 -4.99 6.14 6.81
CA GLY A 197 -6.23 6.68 7.37
C GLY A 197 -7.22 7.22 6.34
N VAL A 198 -6.89 7.19 5.05
CA VAL A 198 -7.70 7.78 3.96
C VAL A 198 -8.64 6.73 3.36
N GLY A 199 -9.94 7.02 3.32
CA GLY A 199 -10.94 6.10 2.80
C GLY A 199 -11.11 4.83 3.64
N ASP A 200 -11.75 3.83 3.05
CA ASP A 200 -12.23 2.62 3.74
C ASP A 200 -11.54 1.33 3.27
N GLY A 201 -10.50 1.44 2.44
CA GLY A 201 -9.72 0.30 1.92
C GLY A 201 -10.41 -0.46 0.79
N GLY A 202 -11.53 0.03 0.26
CA GLY A 202 -12.33 -0.70 -0.71
C GLY A 202 -13.12 -1.84 -0.06
N GLY A 203 -14.09 -2.37 -0.78
CA GLY A 203 -14.94 -3.46 -0.30
C GLY A 203 -16.05 -3.79 -1.29
N THR A 204 -16.61 -4.98 -1.13
CA THR A 204 -17.87 -5.34 -1.78
C THR A 204 -19.00 -5.06 -0.82
N TYR A 205 -20.06 -4.41 -1.31
CA TYR A 205 -21.33 -4.41 -0.61
C TYR A 205 -21.97 -5.79 -0.74
N VAL A 206 -22.27 -6.40 0.39
CA VAL A 206 -23.06 -7.62 0.48
C VAL A 206 -24.49 -7.28 0.90
N ARG A 207 -25.40 -8.22 0.65
CA ARG A 207 -26.74 -8.19 1.22
C ARG A 207 -26.89 -9.43 2.09
N ILE A 208 -27.37 -9.26 3.33
CA ILE A 208 -27.49 -10.35 4.30
C ILE A 208 -28.93 -10.85 4.28
N ARG A 209 -29.17 -12.05 3.75
CA ARG A 209 -30.50 -12.66 3.64
C ARG A 209 -30.75 -13.62 4.79
N ASN A 210 -31.87 -13.46 5.47
CA ASN A 210 -32.37 -14.45 6.40
C ASN A 210 -32.83 -15.70 5.62
N ALA A 211 -32.22 -16.85 5.90
CA ALA A 211 -32.47 -18.10 5.18
C ALA A 211 -33.90 -18.63 5.35
N SER A 212 -34.57 -18.36 6.48
CA SER A 212 -35.94 -18.87 6.73
C SER A 212 -37.01 -17.96 6.16
N THR A 213 -36.84 -16.63 6.26
CA THR A 213 -37.87 -15.67 5.81
C THR A 213 -37.64 -15.16 4.40
N GLY A 214 -36.42 -15.33 3.88
CA GLY A 214 -35.99 -14.78 2.60
C GLY A 214 -35.84 -13.25 2.57
N ARG A 215 -36.04 -12.57 3.70
CA ARG A 215 -35.90 -11.11 3.85
C ARG A 215 -34.45 -10.72 4.10
N TYR A 216 -34.12 -9.47 3.80
CA TYR A 216 -32.76 -8.92 3.95
C TYR A 216 -32.68 -7.97 5.13
N VAL A 217 -31.52 -7.94 5.80
CA VAL A 217 -31.20 -6.91 6.80
C VAL A 217 -31.25 -5.53 6.12
N ASP A 218 -32.03 -4.61 6.71
CA ASP A 218 -32.35 -3.31 6.11
C ASP A 218 -32.22 -2.19 7.16
N GLY A 219 -31.55 -1.10 6.81
CA GLY A 219 -31.42 0.10 7.66
C GLY A 219 -32.72 0.91 7.81
N MET A 220 -33.77 0.57 7.05
CA MET A 220 -35.09 1.22 7.03
C MET A 220 -35.02 2.73 6.76
N GLY A 221 -34.00 3.17 6.02
CA GLY A 221 -33.71 4.58 5.73
C GLY A 221 -33.12 5.37 6.90
N ARG A 222 -32.70 4.69 7.97
CA ARG A 222 -32.12 5.31 9.17
C ARG A 222 -30.60 5.33 9.07
N THR A 223 -29.99 6.45 9.47
CA THR A 223 -28.53 6.68 9.37
C THR A 223 -27.88 7.13 10.67
N SER A 224 -28.64 7.24 11.77
CA SER A 224 -28.12 7.65 13.08
C SER A 224 -27.54 6.46 13.84
N ASP A 225 -26.43 6.68 14.55
CA ASP A 225 -25.81 5.68 15.42
C ASP A 225 -26.80 5.12 16.45
N GLY A 226 -26.77 3.81 16.64
CA GLY A 226 -27.70 3.10 17.54
C GLY A 226 -29.11 2.86 16.97
N ALA A 227 -29.40 3.25 15.73
CA ALA A 227 -30.69 2.97 15.10
C ALA A 227 -30.93 1.45 14.96
N ALA A 228 -32.17 1.03 15.23
CA ALA A 228 -32.57 -0.36 15.07
C ALA A 228 -32.65 -0.75 13.58
N LEU A 229 -32.06 -1.89 13.26
CA LEU A 229 -32.17 -2.56 11.95
C LEU A 229 -33.51 -3.28 11.82
N GLY A 230 -34.00 -3.36 10.58
CA GLY A 230 -35.18 -4.13 10.21
C GLY A 230 -34.85 -5.29 9.27
N GLN A 231 -35.89 -6.03 8.87
CA GLN A 231 -35.82 -6.97 7.76
C GLN A 231 -36.87 -6.58 6.70
N TYR A 232 -36.45 -6.52 5.43
CA TYR A 232 -37.33 -6.10 4.34
C TYR A 232 -37.25 -7.04 3.12
N GLY A 233 -38.19 -6.88 2.19
CA GLY A 233 -38.20 -7.64 0.94
C GLY A 233 -36.98 -7.34 0.06
N ASP A 234 -36.63 -8.26 -0.83
CA ASP A 234 -35.48 -8.13 -1.73
C ASP A 234 -35.54 -6.83 -2.55
N SER A 235 -34.50 -6.01 -2.44
CA SER A 235 -34.32 -4.83 -3.28
C SER A 235 -32.84 -4.50 -3.48
N ASN A 236 -32.55 -3.57 -4.39
CA ASN A 236 -31.21 -3.00 -4.56
C ASN A 236 -31.02 -1.70 -3.75
N SER A 237 -31.90 -1.44 -2.76
CA SER A 237 -31.80 -0.26 -1.90
C SER A 237 -30.45 -0.22 -1.18
N ALA A 238 -29.86 0.97 -1.07
CA ALA A 238 -28.65 1.20 -0.28
C ALA A 238 -28.84 0.79 1.20
N ASN A 239 -30.08 0.78 1.70
CA ASN A 239 -30.39 0.33 3.05
C ASN A 239 -30.14 -1.17 3.26
N GLN A 240 -30.03 -1.96 2.20
CA GLN A 240 -29.78 -3.41 2.26
C GLN A 240 -28.33 -3.78 1.96
N GLN A 241 -27.48 -2.78 1.71
CA GLN A 241 -26.09 -2.95 1.33
C GLN A 241 -25.19 -2.76 2.54
N TRP A 242 -24.48 -3.82 2.89
CA TRP A 242 -23.61 -3.87 4.06
C TRP A 242 -22.18 -4.13 3.61
N LYS A 243 -21.23 -3.46 4.24
CA LYS A 243 -19.82 -3.80 4.08
C LYS A 243 -19.44 -4.73 5.23
N ILE A 244 -18.92 -5.91 4.91
CA ILE A 244 -18.30 -6.76 5.94
C ILE A 244 -16.90 -6.18 6.18
N LEU A 245 -16.70 -5.69 7.40
CA LEU A 245 -15.39 -5.28 7.89
C LEU A 245 -14.87 -6.41 8.76
N SER A 246 -13.70 -6.95 8.43
CA SER A 246 -12.94 -7.76 9.39
C SER A 246 -12.32 -6.81 10.39
N THR A 247 -12.52 -7.02 11.68
CA THR A 247 -11.95 -6.18 12.75
C THR A 247 -10.64 -6.72 13.33
N GLY A 248 -10.00 -7.66 12.63
CA GLY A 248 -8.83 -8.40 13.15
C GLY A 248 -9.26 -9.59 14.00
#